data_AF-A0A9D1R909-F1
#
_entry.id   AF-A0A9D1R909-F1
#
_cell.length_a   1.000
_cell.length_b   1.000
_cell.length_c   1.000
_cell.angle_alpha   90.00
_cell.angle_beta   90.00
_cell.angle_gamma   90.00
#
_symmetry.space_group_name_H-M   'P 1'
#
loop_
_entity.id
_entity.type
_entity.pdbx_description
1 polymer ?
#
loop_
_entity_poly.entity_id
_entity_poly.type
_entity_poly.pdbx_seq_one_letter_code
_entity_poly.pdbx_strand_id
1 'polypeptide(L)'
;MEKIAIATDSNSGITQAGAKELGIRVLPMPFYINGELYYEDITLTQEEFYQRLAENADISTSQPAPADVTGLWEELLETYDKVVYIPMSSGLSSSCETAMGLARDYEGKVYVVDNQRISITQRQAVLDAMEMRDGGLDAQKIVDILMREKLESSIYITVDTLKYLKKGGRITPAAAAIGTVLNLKPVLQIQGEKLDAFAKARGIKSAKKTMLDAMERDIRERFAGKQVHLAAAYTCGEEEAGEWKREIEER
;
A
#
# COMPACT_ATOMS: atom_id res chain seq x y z
N MET A 1 -14.23 3.89 27.89
CA MET A 1 -13.08 4.10 26.99
C MET A 1 -13.66 4.36 25.61
N GLU A 2 -13.10 5.30 24.86
CA GLU A 2 -13.57 5.63 23.52
C GLU A 2 -13.47 4.40 22.60
N LYS A 3 -14.55 4.08 21.87
CA LYS A 3 -14.56 2.99 20.89
C LYS A 3 -14.01 3.52 19.57
N ILE A 4 -12.85 3.01 19.16
CA ILE A 4 -12.17 3.46 17.94
C ILE A 4 -12.23 2.35 16.88
N ALA A 5 -12.81 2.65 15.73
CA ALA A 5 -12.72 1.81 14.55
C ALA A 5 -11.40 2.07 13.82
N ILE A 6 -10.71 1.01 13.41
CA ILE A 6 -9.60 1.10 12.47
C ILE A 6 -10.11 0.70 11.09
N ALA A 7 -9.81 1.51 10.08
CA ALA A 7 -10.18 1.25 8.70
C ALA A 7 -9.03 1.57 7.74
N THR A 8 -9.00 0.90 6.59
CA THR A 8 -8.01 1.12 5.52
C THR A 8 -8.68 0.91 4.16
N ASP A 9 -7.92 1.00 3.07
CA ASP A 9 -8.35 0.55 1.74
C ASP A 9 -7.62 -0.72 1.28
N SER A 10 -8.10 -1.32 0.19
CA SER A 10 -7.59 -2.60 -0.33
C SER A 10 -6.13 -2.54 -0.81
N ASN A 11 -5.53 -1.36 -1.04
CA ASN A 11 -4.10 -1.26 -1.38
C ASN A 11 -3.18 -1.64 -0.21
N SER A 12 -3.72 -1.81 1.00
CA SER A 12 -2.99 -2.41 2.13
C SER A 12 -2.65 -3.88 1.90
N GLY A 13 -3.35 -4.57 0.98
CA GLY A 13 -3.27 -6.02 0.80
C GLY A 13 -3.98 -6.80 1.90
N ILE A 14 -4.80 -6.14 2.73
CA ILE A 14 -5.74 -6.83 3.63
C ILE A 14 -7.02 -7.12 2.82
N THR A 15 -7.32 -8.41 2.62
CA THR A 15 -8.54 -8.84 1.92
C THR A 15 -9.78 -8.56 2.78
N GLN A 16 -10.97 -8.60 2.16
CA GLN A 16 -12.24 -8.46 2.91
C GLN A 16 -12.41 -9.55 3.99
N ALA A 17 -11.96 -10.77 3.70
CA ALA A 17 -11.93 -11.86 4.67
C ALA A 17 -10.95 -11.57 5.82
N GLY A 18 -9.73 -11.14 5.51
CA GLY A 18 -8.73 -10.78 6.52
C GLY A 18 -9.18 -9.59 7.39
N ALA A 19 -9.89 -8.63 6.83
CA ALA A 19 -10.47 -7.51 7.57
C ALA A 19 -11.47 -8.00 8.62
N LYS A 20 -12.32 -8.97 8.27
CA LYS A 20 -13.28 -9.58 9.19
C LYS A 20 -12.60 -10.32 10.34
N GLU A 21 -11.51 -11.05 10.06
CA GLU A 21 -10.73 -11.75 11.09
C GLU A 21 -10.04 -10.77 12.05
N LEU A 22 -9.53 -9.66 11.53
CA LEU A 22 -8.88 -8.61 12.32
C LEU A 22 -9.88 -7.70 13.05
N GLY A 23 -11.16 -7.74 12.71
CA GLY A 23 -12.16 -6.83 13.27
C GLY A 23 -11.99 -5.37 12.80
N ILE A 24 -11.57 -5.18 11.56
CA ILE A 24 -11.42 -3.86 10.91
C ILE A 24 -12.28 -3.76 9.65
N ARG A 25 -12.33 -2.59 9.04
CA ARG A 25 -12.98 -2.38 7.73
C ARG A 25 -11.98 -2.01 6.64
N VAL A 26 -12.20 -2.57 5.46
CA VAL A 26 -11.40 -2.29 4.26
C VAL A 26 -12.32 -1.72 3.18
N LEU A 27 -12.05 -0.49 2.75
CA LEU A 27 -12.69 0.11 1.59
C LEU A 27 -12.20 -0.58 0.31
N PRO A 28 -13.07 -1.25 -0.47
CA PRO A 28 -12.68 -1.82 -1.75
C PRO A 28 -12.34 -0.72 -2.74
N MET A 29 -11.15 -0.78 -3.34
CA MET A 29 -10.73 0.22 -4.32
C MET A 29 -11.16 -0.21 -5.73
N PRO A 30 -11.79 0.70 -6.50
CA PRO A 30 -12.30 0.38 -7.83
C PRO A 30 -11.18 0.26 -8.87
N PHE A 31 -11.32 -0.71 -9.76
CA PHE A 31 -10.53 -0.79 -10.99
C PHE A 31 -11.40 -1.16 -12.17
N TYR A 32 -10.90 -0.91 -13.38
CA TYR A 32 -11.63 -1.12 -14.61
C TYR A 32 -10.86 -2.06 -15.53
N ILE A 33 -11.58 -2.99 -16.14
CA ILE A 33 -11.09 -3.84 -17.23
C ILE A 33 -11.99 -3.57 -18.44
N ASN A 34 -11.40 -3.06 -19.54
CA ASN A 34 -12.12 -2.71 -20.77
C ASN A 34 -13.33 -1.77 -20.53
N GLY A 35 -13.21 -0.87 -19.54
CA GLY A 35 -14.25 0.11 -19.18
C GLY A 35 -15.32 -0.41 -18.21
N GLU A 36 -15.30 -1.68 -17.84
CA GLU A 36 -16.21 -2.27 -16.83
C GLU A 36 -15.58 -2.21 -15.44
N LEU A 37 -16.39 -1.86 -14.43
CA LEU A 37 -15.97 -1.64 -13.04
C LEU A 37 -15.89 -2.96 -12.25
N TYR A 38 -14.78 -3.15 -11.54
CA TYR A 38 -14.51 -4.29 -10.69
C TYR A 38 -13.93 -3.90 -9.33
N TYR A 39 -14.03 -4.84 -8.39
CA TYR A 39 -13.51 -4.78 -7.03
C TYR A 39 -12.87 -6.12 -6.68
N GLU A 40 -11.66 -6.06 -6.11
CA GLU A 40 -10.85 -7.22 -5.75
C GLU A 40 -11.58 -8.09 -4.73
N ASP A 41 -11.64 -9.39 -5.00
CA ASP A 41 -12.31 -10.40 -4.16
C ASP A 41 -13.81 -10.15 -3.91
N ILE A 42 -14.44 -9.26 -4.69
CA ILE A 42 -15.87 -8.98 -4.63
C ILE A 42 -16.54 -9.28 -5.96
N THR A 43 -16.04 -8.68 -7.05
CA THR A 43 -16.59 -8.89 -8.40
C THR A 43 -15.58 -9.51 -9.36
N LEU A 44 -14.31 -9.65 -8.96
CA LEU A 44 -13.27 -10.30 -9.73
C LEU A 44 -12.21 -10.90 -8.83
N THR A 45 -11.81 -12.14 -9.10
CA THR A 45 -10.72 -12.82 -8.42
C THR A 45 -9.35 -12.35 -8.92
N GLN A 46 -8.32 -12.58 -8.12
CA GLN A 46 -6.93 -12.31 -8.52
C GLN A 46 -6.49 -13.15 -9.72
N GLU A 47 -6.94 -14.41 -9.82
CA GLU A 47 -6.63 -15.31 -10.94
C GLU A 47 -7.21 -14.77 -12.26
N GLU A 48 -8.48 -14.36 -12.24
CA GLU A 48 -9.13 -13.73 -13.40
C GLU A 48 -8.43 -12.42 -13.78
N PHE A 49 -8.02 -11.61 -12.81
CA PHE A 49 -7.27 -10.38 -13.08
C PHE A 49 -6.00 -10.64 -13.90
N TYR A 50 -5.18 -11.60 -13.48
CA TYR A 50 -3.95 -11.93 -14.20
C TYR A 50 -4.21 -12.58 -15.55
N GLN A 51 -5.30 -13.35 -15.70
CA GLN A 51 -5.71 -13.85 -17.02
C GLN A 51 -6.02 -12.68 -17.96
N ARG A 52 -6.85 -11.71 -17.53
CA ARG A 52 -7.19 -10.52 -18.33
C ARG A 52 -5.95 -9.68 -18.64
N LEU A 53 -5.02 -9.57 -17.69
CA LEU A 53 -3.74 -8.87 -17.88
C LEU A 53 -2.89 -9.54 -18.97
N ALA A 54 -2.81 -10.88 -18.96
CA ALA A 54 -2.09 -11.67 -19.97
C ALA A 54 -2.73 -11.55 -21.36
N GLU A 55 -4.05 -11.40 -21.42
CA GLU A 55 -4.83 -11.12 -22.63
C GLU A 55 -4.66 -9.67 -23.13
N ASN A 56 -3.80 -8.86 -22.50
CA ASN A 56 -3.59 -7.44 -22.80
C ASN A 56 -4.87 -6.58 -22.67
N ALA A 57 -5.80 -6.95 -21.78
CA ALA A 57 -6.98 -6.13 -21.50
C ALA A 57 -6.58 -4.71 -21.05
N ASP A 58 -7.43 -3.73 -21.37
CA ASP A 58 -7.19 -2.35 -20.94
C ASP A 58 -7.55 -2.19 -19.47
N ILE A 59 -6.52 -2.14 -18.63
CA ILE A 59 -6.66 -2.01 -17.17
C ILE A 59 -6.37 -0.58 -16.73
N SER A 60 -7.21 -0.06 -15.84
CA SER A 60 -7.01 1.21 -15.15
C SER A 60 -7.62 1.17 -13.75
N THR A 61 -7.25 2.11 -12.89
CA THR A 61 -7.78 2.24 -11.53
C THR A 61 -8.40 3.62 -11.35
N SER A 62 -9.37 3.76 -10.44
CA SER A 62 -9.88 5.06 -10.02
C SER A 62 -9.79 5.22 -8.50
N GLN A 63 -10.08 6.43 -8.04
CA GLN A 63 -10.37 6.66 -6.63
C GLN A 63 -11.76 6.09 -6.33
N PRO A 64 -12.05 5.71 -5.06
CA PRO A 64 -13.40 5.35 -4.64
C PRO A 64 -14.32 6.57 -4.75
N ALA A 65 -15.63 6.34 -4.88
CA ALA A 65 -16.56 7.46 -4.86
C ALA A 65 -16.59 8.08 -3.45
N PRO A 66 -16.72 9.41 -3.31
CA PRO A 66 -16.86 10.06 -2.00
C PRO A 66 -18.00 9.47 -1.14
N ALA A 67 -19.08 9.01 -1.78
CA ALA A 67 -20.19 8.34 -1.11
C ALA A 67 -19.80 6.99 -0.51
N ASP A 68 -18.92 6.22 -1.15
CA ASP A 68 -18.44 4.94 -0.61
C ASP A 68 -17.54 5.17 0.62
N VAL A 69 -16.71 6.21 0.56
CA VAL A 69 -15.82 6.60 1.66
C VAL A 69 -16.63 7.05 2.88
N THR A 70 -17.56 7.99 2.69
CA THR A 70 -18.41 8.53 3.75
C THR A 70 -19.39 7.50 4.30
N GLY A 71 -19.98 6.67 3.43
CA GLY A 71 -20.86 5.57 3.84
C GLY A 71 -20.15 4.54 4.73
N LEU A 72 -18.89 4.19 4.43
CA LEU A 72 -18.10 3.33 5.32
C LEU A 72 -17.89 3.95 6.71
N TRP A 73 -17.63 5.26 6.79
CA TRP A 73 -17.46 5.94 8.06
C TRP A 73 -18.76 6.07 8.84
N GLU A 74 -19.86 6.38 8.16
CA GLU A 74 -21.19 6.47 8.76
C GLU A 74 -21.59 5.14 9.40
N GLU A 75 -21.41 4.02 8.68
CA GLU A 75 -21.69 2.68 9.19
C GLU A 75 -20.84 2.36 10.44
N LEU A 76 -19.56 2.73 10.45
CA LEU A 76 -18.70 2.57 11.61
C LEU A 76 -19.17 3.43 12.79
N LEU A 77 -19.54 4.68 12.54
CA LEU A 77 -19.95 5.63 13.58
C LEU A 77 -21.31 5.32 14.20
N GLU A 78 -22.08 4.36 13.66
CA GLU A 78 -23.25 3.81 14.35
C GLU A 78 -22.88 3.05 15.64
N THR A 79 -21.66 2.49 15.71
CA THR A 79 -21.22 1.62 16.80
C THR A 79 -19.94 2.07 17.50
N TYR A 80 -19.10 2.84 16.80
CA TYR A 80 -17.84 3.40 17.28
C TYR A 80 -17.96 4.91 17.51
N ASP A 81 -17.19 5.43 18.46
CA ASP A 81 -17.15 6.86 18.76
C ASP A 81 -16.28 7.61 17.74
N LYS A 82 -15.20 6.96 17.27
CA LYS A 82 -14.21 7.50 16.33
C LYS A 82 -13.80 6.50 15.25
N VAL A 83 -13.32 7.01 14.13
CA VAL A 83 -12.69 6.23 13.04
C VAL A 83 -11.28 6.75 12.80
N VAL A 84 -10.31 5.84 12.80
CA VAL A 84 -8.96 6.08 12.26
C VAL A 84 -8.88 5.37 10.91
N TYR A 85 -8.88 6.15 9.83
CA TYR A 85 -8.81 5.68 8.45
C TYR A 85 -7.40 5.88 7.89
N ILE A 86 -6.78 4.78 7.45
CA ILE A 86 -5.40 4.74 6.94
C ILE A 86 -5.43 4.41 5.44
N PRO A 87 -5.65 5.41 4.57
CA PRO A 87 -5.64 5.20 3.12
C PRO A 87 -4.23 5.00 2.57
N MET A 88 -4.15 4.57 1.31
CA MET A 88 -2.91 4.56 0.54
C MET A 88 -2.30 5.96 0.45
N SER A 89 -0.97 6.01 0.30
CA SER A 89 -0.18 7.25 0.20
C SER A 89 -0.79 8.31 -0.73
N SER A 90 -0.85 9.55 -0.24
CA SER A 90 -1.17 10.74 -1.04
C SER A 90 -0.26 10.91 -2.26
N GLY A 91 1.00 10.45 -2.18
CA GLY A 91 1.94 10.46 -3.30
C GLY A 91 1.54 9.55 -4.47
N LEU A 92 0.65 8.57 -4.24
CA LEU A 92 0.23 7.57 -5.22
C LEU A 92 -1.22 7.75 -5.69
N SER A 93 -2.06 8.38 -4.87
CA SER A 93 -3.47 8.62 -5.16
C SER A 93 -4.03 9.82 -4.39
N SER A 94 -4.84 10.64 -5.06
CA SER A 94 -5.60 11.71 -4.42
C SER A 94 -6.76 11.21 -3.53
N SER A 95 -6.94 9.89 -3.41
CA SER A 95 -7.98 9.32 -2.52
C SER A 95 -7.74 9.72 -1.06
N CYS A 96 -6.47 9.81 -0.65
CA CYS A 96 -6.09 10.31 0.66
C CYS A 96 -6.51 11.79 0.85
N GLU A 97 -6.19 12.65 -0.11
CA GLU A 97 -6.56 14.08 -0.07
C GLU A 97 -8.08 14.28 -0.06
N THR A 98 -8.80 13.52 -0.88
CA THR A 98 -10.27 13.52 -0.92
C THR A 98 -10.84 13.10 0.44
N ALA A 99 -10.33 12.01 1.02
CA ALA A 99 -10.75 11.56 2.35
C ALA A 99 -10.46 12.62 3.43
N MET A 100 -9.26 13.23 3.44
CA MET A 100 -8.93 14.31 4.37
C MET A 100 -9.87 15.51 4.24
N GLY A 101 -10.30 15.83 3.02
CA GLY A 101 -11.31 16.87 2.77
C GLY A 101 -12.66 16.53 3.39
N LEU A 102 -13.18 15.32 3.12
CA LEU A 102 -14.47 14.84 3.63
C LEU A 102 -14.48 14.73 5.16
N ALA A 103 -13.39 14.31 5.79
CA ALA A 103 -13.30 14.12 7.23
C ALA A 103 -13.50 15.42 8.04
N ARG A 104 -13.34 16.60 7.42
CA ARG A 104 -13.59 17.90 8.07
C ARG A 104 -15.04 18.07 8.52
N ASP A 105 -15.97 17.44 7.82
CA ASP A 105 -17.40 17.52 8.12
C ASP A 105 -17.81 16.60 9.29
N TYR A 106 -16.89 15.77 9.79
CA TYR A 106 -17.15 14.82 10.87
C TYR A 106 -16.75 15.34 12.27
N GLU A 107 -16.43 16.63 12.42
CA GLU A 107 -16.19 17.29 13.72
C GLU A 107 -15.22 16.52 14.65
N GLY A 108 -14.14 15.98 14.07
CA GLY A 108 -13.14 15.21 14.79
C GLY A 108 -13.58 13.79 15.18
N LYS A 109 -14.63 13.25 14.58
CA LYS A 109 -14.99 11.81 14.69
C LYS A 109 -14.23 10.92 13.71
N VAL A 110 -13.79 11.46 12.58
CA VAL A 110 -13.01 10.74 11.57
C VAL A 110 -11.62 11.36 11.48
N TYR A 111 -10.60 10.52 11.58
CA TYR A 111 -9.20 10.87 11.42
C TYR A 111 -8.63 10.14 10.22
N VAL A 112 -8.11 10.89 9.25
CA VAL A 112 -7.45 10.33 8.07
C VAL A 112 -5.95 10.43 8.22
N VAL A 113 -5.27 9.30 8.11
CA VAL A 113 -3.82 9.19 8.31
C VAL A 113 -3.13 9.07 6.95
N ASP A 114 -2.54 10.17 6.47
CA ASP A 114 -1.61 10.09 5.34
C ASP A 114 -0.26 9.52 5.81
N ASN A 115 -0.25 8.21 6.04
CA ASN A 115 0.95 7.49 6.45
C ASN A 115 1.98 7.39 5.30
N GLN A 116 1.66 7.88 4.09
CA GLN A 116 2.55 7.85 2.93
C GLN A 116 3.10 6.45 2.60
N ARG A 117 2.29 5.43 2.86
CA ARG A 117 2.59 4.00 2.63
C ARG A 117 1.58 3.31 1.74
N ILE A 118 1.96 2.12 1.29
CA ILE A 118 1.14 1.24 0.46
C ILE A 118 1.51 -0.22 0.76
N SER A 119 0.66 -1.18 0.38
CA SER A 119 0.93 -2.60 0.49
C SER A 119 1.28 -2.98 1.94
N ILE A 120 2.26 -3.85 2.15
CA ILE A 120 2.59 -4.40 3.47
C ILE A 120 2.91 -3.31 4.50
N THR A 121 3.56 -2.20 4.08
CA THR A 121 3.85 -1.09 5.00
C THR A 121 2.59 -0.35 5.47
N GLN A 122 1.56 -0.24 4.62
CA GLN A 122 0.25 0.28 5.01
C GLN A 122 -0.48 -0.72 5.92
N ARG A 123 -0.41 -2.02 5.62
CA ARG A 123 -0.93 -3.07 6.51
C ARG A 123 -0.28 -3.03 7.89
N GLN A 124 1.04 -2.81 7.97
CA GLN A 124 1.71 -2.69 9.26
C GLN A 124 1.17 -1.52 10.07
N ALA A 125 0.98 -0.34 9.45
CA ALA A 125 0.38 0.80 10.11
C ALA A 125 -1.03 0.53 10.65
N VAL A 126 -1.81 -0.31 9.97
CA VAL A 126 -3.12 -0.78 10.46
C VAL A 126 -2.98 -1.65 11.71
N LEU A 127 -2.05 -2.59 11.71
CA LEU A 127 -1.79 -3.46 12.87
C LEU A 127 -1.27 -2.65 14.06
N ASP A 128 -0.36 -1.70 13.83
CA ASP A 128 0.16 -0.81 14.87
C ASP A 128 -0.96 0.06 15.45
N ALA A 129 -1.88 0.57 14.61
CA ALA A 129 -3.05 1.31 15.06
C ALA A 129 -3.99 0.47 15.94
N MET A 130 -4.17 -0.82 15.61
CA MET A 130 -4.94 -1.75 16.42
C MET A 130 -4.27 -1.99 17.77
N GLU A 131 -2.96 -2.24 17.79
CA GLU A 131 -2.20 -2.44 19.03
C GLU A 131 -2.27 -1.20 19.93
N MET A 132 -2.10 0.00 19.35
CA MET A 132 -2.21 1.25 20.09
C MET A 132 -3.61 1.48 20.67
N ARG A 133 -4.66 1.22 19.88
CA ARG A 133 -6.05 1.27 20.35
C ARG A 133 -6.28 0.31 21.52
N ASP A 134 -5.82 -0.93 21.38
CA ASP A 134 -6.03 -1.99 22.38
C ASP A 134 -5.21 -1.72 23.65
N GLY A 135 -4.10 -0.99 23.52
CA GLY A 135 -3.32 -0.40 24.61
C GLY A 135 -3.96 0.84 25.26
N GLY A 136 -5.11 1.31 24.77
CA GLY A 136 -5.88 2.40 25.37
C GLY A 136 -5.48 3.81 24.93
N LEU A 137 -4.72 3.96 23.83
CA LEU A 137 -4.47 5.26 23.23
C LEU A 137 -5.76 5.82 22.58
N ASP A 138 -5.92 7.14 22.65
CA ASP A 138 -6.99 7.85 21.94
C ASP A 138 -6.66 8.01 20.45
N ALA A 139 -7.69 8.28 19.63
CA ALA A 139 -7.55 8.35 18.18
C ALA A 139 -6.52 9.40 17.71
N GLN A 140 -6.45 10.56 18.37
CA GLN A 140 -5.50 11.61 18.01
C GLN A 140 -4.05 11.16 18.25
N LYS A 141 -3.76 10.52 19.39
CA LYS A 141 -2.41 10.01 19.67
C LYS A 141 -1.99 8.92 18.69
N ILE A 142 -2.92 8.04 18.29
CA ILE A 142 -2.66 7.04 17.24
C ILE A 142 -2.23 7.74 15.94
N VAL A 143 -3.00 8.75 15.51
CA VAL A 143 -2.69 9.55 14.32
C VAL A 143 -1.32 10.21 14.44
N ASP A 144 -1.03 10.86 15.57
CA ASP A 144 0.23 11.57 15.79
C ASP A 144 1.45 10.62 15.71
N ILE A 145 1.33 9.42 16.28
CA ILE A 145 2.39 8.40 16.21
C ILE A 145 2.58 7.92 14.78
N LEU A 146 1.51 7.54 14.07
CA LEU A 146 1.58 7.07 12.69
C LEU A 146 2.12 8.16 11.74
N MET A 147 1.78 9.42 11.97
CA MET A 147 2.28 10.55 11.17
C MET A 147 3.76 10.83 11.46
N ARG A 148 4.19 10.72 12.72
CA ARG A 148 5.60 10.83 13.11
C ARG A 148 6.46 9.73 12.48
N GLU A 149 5.93 8.51 12.42
CA GLU A 149 6.64 7.32 11.96
C GLU A 149 6.42 7.04 10.46
N LYS A 150 5.67 7.90 9.76
CA LYS A 150 5.30 7.69 8.35
C LYS A 150 6.51 7.41 7.44
N LEU A 151 7.67 8.00 7.73
CA LEU A 151 8.91 7.80 6.96
C LEU A 151 9.84 6.71 7.52
N GLU A 152 9.45 6.00 8.58
CA GLU A 152 10.22 4.91 9.18
C GLU A 152 10.00 3.56 8.46
N SER A 153 10.06 3.58 7.14
CA SER A 153 10.03 2.39 6.29
C SER A 153 10.66 2.68 4.93
N SER A 154 11.11 1.63 4.26
CA SER A 154 11.60 1.67 2.88
C SER A 154 10.93 0.59 2.07
N ILE A 155 10.59 0.90 0.82
CA ILE A 155 10.06 -0.08 -0.13
C ILE A 155 10.98 -0.08 -1.34
N TYR A 156 11.44 -1.25 -1.73
CA TYR A 156 12.16 -1.49 -2.97
C TYR A 156 11.37 -2.46 -3.82
N ILE A 157 11.26 -2.17 -5.11
CA ILE A 157 10.47 -2.98 -6.04
C ILE A 157 11.16 -3.08 -7.40
N THR A 158 11.07 -4.27 -7.99
CA THR A 158 11.36 -4.51 -9.40
C THR A 158 10.08 -4.98 -10.09
N VAL A 159 9.93 -4.62 -11.37
CA VAL A 159 8.77 -5.02 -12.18
C VAL A 159 9.22 -5.50 -13.54
N ASP A 160 8.39 -6.30 -14.20
CA ASP A 160 8.67 -6.74 -15.57
C ASP A 160 8.53 -5.63 -16.60
N THR A 161 7.63 -4.69 -16.36
CA THR A 161 7.37 -3.56 -17.24
C THR A 161 6.96 -2.31 -16.47
N LEU A 162 7.48 -1.15 -16.90
CA LEU A 162 7.03 0.15 -16.38
C LEU A 162 5.75 0.65 -17.06
N LYS A 163 5.19 -0.08 -18.03
CA LYS A 163 4.00 0.32 -18.81
C LYS A 163 2.87 0.81 -17.89
N TYR A 164 2.52 0.03 -16.87
CA TYR A 164 1.39 0.31 -16.00
C TYR A 164 1.66 1.47 -15.03
N LEU A 165 2.84 1.49 -14.41
CA LEU A 165 3.26 2.57 -13.52
C LEU A 165 3.34 3.93 -14.25
N LYS A 166 3.83 3.91 -15.51
CA LYS A 166 3.88 5.10 -16.37
C LYS A 166 2.49 5.53 -16.83
N LYS A 167 1.64 4.60 -17.30
CA LYS A 167 0.24 4.89 -17.68
C LYS A 167 -0.53 5.51 -16.51
N GLY A 168 -0.30 4.99 -15.30
CA GLY A 168 -0.89 5.53 -14.08
C GLY A 168 -0.28 6.86 -13.62
N GLY A 169 0.92 7.24 -14.04
CA GLY A 169 1.58 8.45 -13.52
C GLY A 169 2.06 8.33 -12.07
N ARG A 170 2.29 7.11 -11.59
CA ARG A 170 2.72 6.78 -10.21
C ARG A 170 4.24 6.70 -10.06
N ILE A 171 4.98 6.91 -11.14
CA ILE A 171 6.45 7.02 -11.16
C ILE A 171 6.89 8.46 -11.40
N THR A 172 8.06 8.81 -10.88
CA THR A 172 8.72 10.10 -11.17
C THR A 172 9.21 10.16 -12.63
N PRO A 173 9.53 11.36 -13.16
CA PRO A 173 10.19 11.49 -14.45
C PRO A 173 11.52 10.73 -14.54
N ALA A 174 12.29 10.68 -13.44
CA ALA A 174 13.56 9.96 -13.38
C ALA A 174 13.35 8.44 -13.50
N ALA A 175 12.38 7.87 -12.77
CA ALA A 175 11.99 6.47 -12.90
C ALA A 175 11.51 6.13 -14.32
N ALA A 176 10.72 7.01 -14.95
CA ALA A 176 10.26 6.80 -16.32
C ALA A 176 11.42 6.76 -17.34
N ALA A 177 12.47 7.56 -17.12
CA ALA A 177 13.66 7.57 -17.98
C ALA A 177 14.52 6.30 -17.83
N ILE A 178 14.51 5.65 -16.66
CA ILE A 178 15.24 4.39 -16.47
C ILE A 178 14.66 3.26 -17.34
N GLY A 179 13.35 3.22 -17.55
CA GLY A 179 12.68 2.17 -18.31
C GLY A 179 12.90 2.20 -19.82
N THR A 180 13.58 3.21 -20.37
CA THR A 180 13.88 3.28 -21.81
C THR A 180 15.09 2.44 -22.21
N VAL A 181 15.88 1.98 -21.23
CA VAL A 181 17.07 1.16 -21.50
C VAL A 181 16.66 -0.29 -21.72
N LEU A 182 16.72 -0.73 -22.98
CA LEU A 182 16.46 -2.11 -23.39
C LEU A 182 17.30 -3.11 -22.58
N ASN A 183 16.70 -4.25 -22.23
CA ASN A 183 17.33 -5.38 -21.54
C ASN A 183 17.79 -5.14 -20.10
N LEU A 184 17.40 -4.03 -19.46
CA LEU A 184 17.60 -3.81 -18.02
C LEU A 184 16.29 -3.91 -17.24
N LYS A 185 16.38 -4.47 -16.04
CA LYS A 185 15.30 -4.49 -15.06
C LYS A 185 15.44 -3.24 -14.16
N PRO A 186 14.39 -2.41 -14.04
CA PRO A 186 14.41 -1.27 -13.14
C PRO A 186 14.27 -1.73 -11.69
N VAL A 187 15.06 -1.13 -10.79
CA VAL A 187 14.79 -1.16 -9.36
C VAL A 187 14.32 0.22 -8.96
N LEU A 188 13.14 0.28 -8.35
CA LEU A 188 12.50 1.50 -7.88
C LEU A 188 12.45 1.51 -6.36
N GLN A 189 12.19 2.69 -5.80
CA GLN A 189 11.98 2.88 -4.38
C GLN A 189 10.78 3.77 -4.08
N ILE A 190 10.20 3.62 -2.88
CA ILE A 190 9.23 4.56 -2.31
C ILE A 190 9.78 5.06 -0.97
N GLN A 191 9.93 6.38 -0.89
CA GLN A 191 10.35 7.11 0.31
C GLN A 191 9.34 8.22 0.62
N GLY A 192 8.08 7.81 0.80
CA GLY A 192 6.92 8.67 1.09
C GLY A 192 6.15 9.14 -0.15
N GLU A 193 6.83 9.39 -1.24
CA GLU A 193 6.24 9.96 -2.47
C GLU A 193 6.01 8.89 -3.56
N LYS A 194 5.87 9.34 -4.83
CA LYS A 194 5.84 8.47 -6.02
C LYS A 194 7.04 7.52 -6.09
N LEU A 195 6.88 6.44 -6.85
CA LEU A 195 7.96 5.51 -7.14
C LEU A 195 9.09 6.22 -7.89
N ASP A 196 10.28 6.25 -7.30
CA ASP A 196 11.46 6.88 -7.87
C ASP A 196 12.51 5.85 -8.30
N ALA A 197 13.39 6.29 -9.19
CA ALA A 197 14.53 5.53 -9.66
C ALA A 197 15.48 5.20 -8.49
N PHE A 198 15.76 3.91 -8.28
CA PHE A 198 16.82 3.48 -7.35
C PHE A 198 18.05 2.97 -8.10
N ALA A 199 17.86 1.99 -8.99
CA ALA A 199 18.97 1.38 -9.73
C ALA A 199 18.53 0.74 -11.05
N LYS A 200 19.53 0.32 -11.83
CA LYS A 200 19.36 -0.47 -13.05
C LYS A 200 20.10 -1.78 -12.88
N ALA A 201 19.43 -2.90 -13.13
CA ALA A 201 20.01 -4.22 -13.00
C ALA A 201 19.92 -5.01 -14.31
N ARG A 202 20.87 -5.90 -14.56
CA ARG A 202 20.85 -6.80 -15.73
C ARG A 202 20.22 -8.13 -15.32
N GLY A 203 18.93 -8.29 -15.63
CA GLY A 203 18.15 -9.48 -15.28
C GLY A 203 17.61 -9.45 -13.85
N ILE A 204 16.63 -10.33 -13.59
CA ILE A 204 15.85 -10.33 -12.35
C ILE A 204 16.70 -10.67 -11.12
N LYS A 205 17.65 -11.60 -11.24
CA LYS A 205 18.55 -11.98 -10.14
C LYS A 205 19.39 -10.80 -9.63
N SER A 206 19.92 -9.98 -10.55
CA SER A 206 20.66 -8.77 -10.18
C SER A 206 19.75 -7.72 -9.56
N ALA A 207 18.49 -7.61 -10.01
CA ALA A 207 17.52 -6.68 -9.44
C ALA A 207 17.15 -7.07 -8.01
N LYS A 208 16.81 -8.35 -7.78
CA LYS A 208 16.58 -8.95 -6.46
C LYS A 208 17.74 -8.70 -5.50
N LYS A 209 18.97 -9.03 -5.92
CA LYS A 209 20.19 -8.73 -5.14
C LYS A 209 20.31 -7.24 -4.79
N THR A 210 20.02 -6.36 -5.75
CA THR A 210 20.11 -4.90 -5.53
C THR A 210 19.09 -4.41 -4.50
N MET A 211 17.88 -4.97 -4.48
CA MET A 211 16.88 -4.67 -3.45
C MET A 211 17.34 -5.15 -2.07
N LEU A 212 17.87 -6.38 -1.96
CA LEU A 212 18.38 -6.92 -0.70
C LEU A 212 19.57 -6.12 -0.16
N ASP A 213 20.54 -5.79 -1.02
CA ASP A 213 21.70 -4.96 -0.65
C ASP A 213 21.27 -3.56 -0.16
N ALA A 214 20.21 -2.99 -0.75
CA ALA A 214 19.64 -1.72 -0.33
C ALA A 214 18.94 -1.82 1.03
N MET A 215 18.15 -2.87 1.25
CA MET A 215 17.49 -3.14 2.53
C MET A 215 18.51 -3.31 3.65
N GLU A 216 19.56 -4.10 3.46
CA GLU A 216 20.63 -4.26 4.45
C GLU A 216 21.34 -2.95 4.76
N ARG A 217 21.57 -2.12 3.74
CA ARG A 217 22.15 -0.80 3.94
C ARG A 217 21.25 0.06 4.82
N ASP A 218 19.94 0.08 4.56
CA ASP A 218 18.99 0.81 5.38
C ASP A 218 18.94 0.29 6.81
N ILE A 219 19.00 -1.02 7.04
CA ILE A 219 19.07 -1.62 8.38
C ILE A 219 20.33 -1.17 9.13
N ARG A 220 21.50 -1.17 8.46
CA ARG A 220 22.78 -0.78 9.07
C ARG A 220 22.93 0.72 9.29
N GLU A 221 22.33 1.54 8.42
CA GLU A 221 22.49 2.99 8.42
C GLU A 221 21.23 3.65 8.99
N ARG A 222 20.19 3.78 8.17
CA ARG A 222 18.98 4.55 8.49
C ARG A 222 18.24 4.05 9.73
N PHE A 223 18.19 2.73 9.91
CA PHE A 223 17.49 2.06 11.00
C PHE A 223 18.46 1.45 12.02
N ALA A 224 19.70 1.94 12.07
CA ALA A 224 20.72 1.45 12.98
C ALA A 224 20.22 1.39 14.43
N GLY A 225 20.33 0.22 15.05
CA GLY A 225 19.93 -0.01 16.45
C GLY A 225 18.41 -0.12 16.68
N LYS A 226 17.59 -0.12 15.62
CA LYS A 226 16.15 -0.35 15.72
C LYS A 226 15.80 -1.80 15.37
N GLN A 227 14.70 -2.30 15.93
CA GLN A 227 14.08 -3.52 15.40
C GLN A 227 13.34 -3.16 14.12
N VAL A 228 13.52 -3.96 13.07
CA VAL A 228 12.95 -3.72 11.73
C VAL A 228 12.15 -4.95 11.33
N HIS A 229 10.92 -4.73 10.85
CA HIS A 229 10.12 -5.77 10.23
C HIS A 229 10.51 -5.90 8.75
N LEU A 230 10.90 -7.11 8.34
CA LEU A 230 11.16 -7.44 6.94
C LEU A 230 9.96 -8.18 6.37
N ALA A 231 9.49 -7.74 5.21
CA ALA A 231 8.38 -8.36 4.53
C ALA A 231 8.53 -8.24 3.01
N ALA A 232 7.88 -9.14 2.28
CA ALA A 232 7.90 -9.16 0.83
C ALA A 232 6.49 -9.38 0.29
N ALA A 233 6.15 -8.63 -0.76
CA ALA A 233 4.97 -8.82 -1.58
C ALA A 233 5.40 -9.30 -2.96
N TYR A 234 4.56 -10.06 -3.64
CA TYR A 234 4.81 -10.56 -4.98
C TYR A 234 3.51 -10.64 -5.79
N THR A 235 3.67 -10.68 -7.11
CA THR A 235 2.60 -10.90 -8.08
C THR A 235 2.89 -12.10 -8.99
N CYS A 236 3.95 -12.87 -8.68
CA CYS A 236 4.34 -14.08 -9.40
C CYS A 236 3.64 -15.34 -8.84
N GLY A 237 3.88 -16.49 -9.47
CA GLY A 237 3.38 -17.77 -9.00
C GLY A 237 4.05 -18.24 -7.70
N GLU A 238 3.42 -19.22 -7.03
CA GLU A 238 3.87 -19.73 -5.72
C GLU A 238 5.31 -20.26 -5.71
N GLU A 239 5.76 -20.88 -6.80
CA GLU A 239 7.13 -21.39 -6.92
C GLU A 239 8.17 -20.26 -6.87
N GLU A 240 8.00 -19.22 -7.70
CA GLU A 240 8.88 -18.06 -7.73
C GLU A 240 8.82 -17.26 -6.42
N ALA A 241 7.65 -17.21 -5.78
CA ALA A 241 7.48 -16.62 -4.46
C ALA A 241 8.24 -17.40 -3.38
N GLY A 242 8.21 -18.74 -3.44
CA GLY A 242 8.95 -19.61 -2.54
C GLY A 242 10.48 -19.52 -2.74
N GLU A 243 10.94 -19.34 -3.98
CA GLU A 243 12.33 -18.97 -4.27
C GLU A 243 12.68 -17.61 -3.66
N TRP A 244 11.83 -16.61 -3.87
CA TRP A 244 12.09 -15.26 -3.37
C TRP A 244 12.14 -15.22 -1.83
N LYS A 245 11.26 -15.96 -1.17
CA LYS A 245 11.27 -16.12 0.28
C LYS A 245 12.61 -16.71 0.77
N ARG A 246 13.09 -17.79 0.14
CA ARG A 246 14.38 -18.40 0.48
C ARG A 246 15.54 -17.42 0.29
N GLU A 247 15.57 -16.67 -0.83
CA GLU A 247 16.58 -15.65 -1.07
C GLU A 247 16.62 -14.55 0.00
N ILE A 248 15.47 -14.21 0.60
CA ILE A 248 15.38 -13.26 1.71
C ILE A 248 15.87 -13.88 3.02
N GLU A 249 15.47 -15.11 3.33
CA GLU A 249 15.84 -15.82 4.56
C GLU A 249 17.34 -16.18 4.64
N GLU A 250 18.02 -16.26 3.50
CA GLU A 250 19.46 -16.51 3.41
C GLU A 250 20.34 -15.26 3.64
N ARG A 251 19.75 -14.07 3.82
CA ARG A 251 20.45 -12.81 4.08
C ARG A 251 20.48 -12.48 5.57
#